data_AF-E4V4E8-F1
#
_entry.id   AF-E4V4E8-F1
#
_cell.length_a   1.000
_cell.length_b   1.000
_cell.length_c   1.000
_cell.angle_alpha   90.00
_cell.angle_beta   90.00
_cell.angle_gamma   90.00
#
_symmetry.space_group_name_H-M   'P 1'
#
loop_
_entity.id
_entity.type
_entity.pdbx_description
1 polymer ?
#
loop_
_entity_poly.entity_id
_entity_poly.type
_entity_poly.pdbx_seq_one_letter_code
_entity_poly.pdbx_strand_id
1 'polypeptide(L)'
;MGHNIARVFQTSSRALLRYVGVPIEELVVSNGTAMAQQWHSNGTDGGQWSAVTDSVCNEIEKADPRIVAANIQGSRAHVSSKDRSDNQNVITVGLETHTGTRIGSLHVHLDGTFKFFPSSAGKEGGYGSKIASAGIKGFIPTDSGFENMGEQSSSSK
;
A
#
# COMPACT_ATOMS: atom_id res chain seq x y z
N MET A 1 -16.45 50.97 -7.93
CA MET A 1 -16.00 49.88 -8.80
C MET A 1 -14.99 49.05 -8.01
N GLY A 2 -15.39 47.90 -7.48
CA GLY A 2 -14.55 47.05 -6.63
C GLY A 2 -14.01 45.89 -7.45
N HIS A 3 -12.69 45.77 -7.53
CA HIS A 3 -12.02 44.68 -8.25
C HIS A 3 -11.93 43.46 -7.33
N ASN A 4 -12.68 42.41 -7.63
CA ASN A 4 -12.54 41.12 -6.97
C ASN A 4 -11.27 40.44 -7.48
N ILE A 5 -10.21 40.44 -6.68
CA ILE A 5 -9.01 39.63 -6.94
C ILE A 5 -9.34 38.20 -6.50
N ALA A 6 -9.76 37.38 -7.45
CA ALA A 6 -9.87 35.94 -7.25
C ALA A 6 -8.46 35.38 -6.98
N ARG A 7 -8.21 34.96 -5.74
CA ARG A 7 -7.04 34.15 -5.40
C ARG A 7 -7.24 32.78 -6.04
N VAL A 8 -6.62 32.57 -7.20
CA VAL A 8 -6.46 31.24 -7.80
C VAL A 8 -5.56 30.44 -6.86
N PHE A 9 -6.15 29.50 -6.11
CA PHE A 9 -5.37 28.50 -5.40
C PHE A 9 -4.69 27.62 -6.45
N GLN A 10 -3.36 27.77 -6.60
CA GLN A 10 -2.56 26.82 -7.35
C GLN A 10 -2.70 25.46 -6.68
N THR A 11 -3.29 24.50 -7.39
CA THR A 11 -3.37 23.12 -6.95
C THR A 11 -1.94 22.60 -6.83
N SER A 12 -1.53 22.20 -5.63
CA SER A 12 -0.22 21.65 -5.35
C SER A 12 0.13 20.57 -6.37
N SER A 13 1.23 20.75 -7.10
CA SER A 13 1.82 19.71 -7.94
C SER A 13 2.11 18.49 -7.07
N ARG A 14 1.26 17.45 -7.16
CA ARG A 14 1.46 16.17 -6.49
C ARG A 14 2.81 15.62 -6.95
N ALA A 15 3.68 15.25 -6.00
CA ALA A 15 4.69 14.26 -6.34
C ALA A 15 3.90 13.04 -6.83
N LEU A 16 4.27 12.47 -7.97
CA LEU A 16 3.71 11.21 -8.44
C LEU A 16 4.52 10.11 -7.78
N LEU A 17 3.86 9.27 -6.98
CA LEU A 17 4.47 8.08 -6.40
C LEU A 17 5.20 7.31 -7.50
N ARG A 18 6.49 7.09 -7.30
CA ARG A 18 7.35 6.44 -8.28
C ARG A 18 7.30 4.94 -8.07
N TYR A 19 6.88 4.20 -9.10
CA TYR A 19 7.09 2.76 -9.11
C TYR A 19 8.58 2.45 -9.27
N VAL A 20 9.12 1.70 -8.33
CA VAL A 20 10.48 1.18 -8.34
C VAL A 20 10.41 -0.36 -8.37
N GLY A 21 11.42 -1.02 -8.90
CA GLY A 21 11.38 -2.48 -9.09
C GLY A 21 10.61 -2.88 -10.34
N VAL A 22 9.67 -3.83 -10.19
CA VAL A 22 8.85 -4.32 -11.30
C VAL A 22 7.91 -3.21 -11.79
N PRO A 23 7.86 -2.92 -13.11
CA PRO A 23 6.94 -1.93 -13.65
C PRO A 23 5.49 -2.43 -13.52
N ILE A 24 4.56 -1.52 -13.24
CA ILE A 24 3.17 -1.87 -12.95
C ILE A 24 2.46 -2.54 -14.13
N GLU A 25 2.93 -2.28 -15.35
CA GLU A 25 2.47 -2.91 -16.59
C GLU A 25 2.84 -4.41 -16.65
N GLU A 26 3.92 -4.82 -15.99
CA GLU A 26 4.32 -6.23 -15.91
C GLU A 26 3.33 -7.05 -15.08
N LEU A 27 2.58 -6.42 -14.17
CA LEU A 27 1.46 -7.09 -13.48
C LEU A 27 0.39 -7.56 -14.47
N VAL A 28 0.19 -6.82 -15.56
CA VAL A 28 -0.77 -7.18 -16.61
C VAL A 28 -0.31 -8.42 -17.34
N VAL A 29 0.97 -8.49 -17.70
CA VAL A 29 1.54 -9.62 -18.45
C VAL A 29 1.61 -10.87 -17.57
N SER A 30 2.18 -10.73 -16.36
CA SER A 30 2.46 -11.86 -15.47
C SER A 30 1.21 -12.49 -14.84
N ASN A 31 0.10 -11.75 -14.78
CA ASN A 31 -1.18 -12.25 -14.27
C ASN A 31 -2.29 -12.25 -15.35
N GLY A 32 -1.95 -12.08 -16.63
CA GLY A 32 -2.93 -12.00 -17.73
C GLY A 32 -2.95 -13.21 -18.67
N THR A 33 -2.03 -14.16 -18.51
CA THR A 33 -1.91 -15.31 -19.44
C THR A 33 -2.67 -16.54 -18.95
N ALA A 34 -3.24 -17.32 -19.87
CA ALA A 34 -3.87 -18.62 -19.56
C ALA A 34 -2.91 -19.62 -18.87
N MET A 35 -1.59 -19.43 -19.03
CA MET A 35 -0.55 -20.20 -18.32
C MET A 35 -0.48 -19.88 -16.82
N ALA A 36 -0.94 -18.69 -16.39
CA ALA A 36 -1.08 -18.39 -14.97
C ALA A 36 -2.02 -19.42 -14.31
N GLN A 37 -3.09 -19.79 -15.00
CA GLN A 37 -4.12 -20.74 -14.57
C GLN A 37 -3.59 -22.15 -14.27
N GLN A 38 -2.56 -22.62 -14.99
CA GLN A 38 -2.05 -24.00 -14.84
C GLN A 38 -1.23 -24.20 -13.56
N TRP A 39 -0.64 -23.13 -13.01
CA TRP A 39 0.23 -23.24 -11.84
C TRP A 39 -0.29 -22.49 -10.61
N HIS A 40 -1.13 -21.46 -10.77
CA HIS A 40 -1.62 -20.64 -9.67
C HIS A 40 -3.02 -20.08 -10.03
N SER A 41 -3.92 -19.94 -9.05
CA SER A 41 -5.33 -19.55 -9.24
C SER A 41 -5.58 -18.14 -9.80
N ASN A 42 -4.57 -17.47 -10.37
CA ASN A 42 -4.71 -16.15 -10.97
C ASN A 42 -5.24 -16.31 -12.39
N GLY A 43 -6.51 -15.94 -12.60
CA GLY A 43 -7.14 -15.91 -13.92
C GLY A 43 -6.53 -14.82 -14.80
N THR A 44 -7.24 -14.45 -15.88
CA THR A 44 -6.87 -13.39 -16.84
C THR A 44 -6.96 -11.97 -16.26
N ASP A 45 -6.64 -11.79 -14.98
CA ASP A 45 -6.98 -10.62 -14.17
C ASP A 45 -5.84 -9.60 -14.09
N GLY A 46 -4.82 -9.71 -14.95
CA GLY A 46 -3.64 -8.84 -14.92
C GLY A 46 -3.96 -7.34 -15.00
N GLY A 47 -4.96 -6.95 -15.80
CA GLY A 47 -5.43 -5.57 -15.85
C GLY A 47 -6.01 -5.11 -14.51
N GLN A 48 -6.75 -5.99 -13.83
CA GLN A 48 -7.31 -5.68 -12.51
C GLN A 48 -6.22 -5.60 -11.45
N TRP A 49 -5.24 -6.51 -11.45
CA TRP A 49 -4.07 -6.45 -10.55
C TRP A 49 -3.31 -5.14 -10.65
N SER A 50 -3.05 -4.67 -11.87
CA SER A 50 -2.42 -3.38 -12.14
C SER A 50 -3.28 -2.23 -11.58
N ALA A 51 -4.58 -2.20 -11.91
CA ALA A 51 -5.49 -1.14 -11.49
C ALA A 51 -5.67 -1.05 -9.97
N VAL A 52 -5.85 -2.18 -9.27
CA VAL A 52 -6.03 -2.18 -7.81
C VAL A 52 -4.74 -1.83 -7.08
N THR A 53 -3.59 -2.30 -7.57
CA THR A 53 -2.28 -1.94 -7.01
C THR A 53 -2.04 -0.45 -7.15
N ASP A 54 -2.35 0.12 -8.32
CA ASP A 54 -2.23 1.56 -8.55
C ASP A 54 -3.14 2.38 -7.64
N SER A 55 -4.42 1.98 -7.56
CA SER A 55 -5.40 2.66 -6.73
C SER A 55 -4.98 2.66 -5.26
N VAL A 56 -4.53 1.52 -4.71
CA VAL A 56 -4.10 1.43 -3.30
C VAL A 56 -2.85 2.28 -3.06
N CYS A 57 -1.84 2.23 -3.94
CA CYS A 57 -0.64 3.04 -3.80
C CYS A 57 -0.96 4.54 -3.83
N ASN A 58 -1.86 4.96 -4.72
CA ASN A 58 -2.30 6.35 -4.83
C ASN A 58 -3.05 6.83 -3.59
N GLU A 59 -3.89 6.01 -2.97
CA GLU A 59 -4.58 6.38 -1.72
C GLU A 59 -3.61 6.46 -0.53
N ILE A 60 -2.59 5.60 -0.49
CA ILE A 60 -1.57 5.63 0.58
C ILE A 60 -0.68 6.85 0.46
N GLU A 61 -0.28 7.23 -0.75
CA GLU A 61 0.45 8.48 -0.99
C GLU A 61 -0.37 9.69 -0.52
N LYS A 62 -1.69 9.72 -0.79
CA LYS A 62 -2.57 10.79 -0.29
C LYS A 62 -2.63 10.82 1.24
N ALA A 63 -2.62 9.64 1.88
CA ALA A 63 -2.63 9.53 3.33
C ALA A 63 -1.32 9.99 3.97
N ASP A 64 -0.17 9.71 3.36
CA ASP A 64 1.13 10.20 3.83
C ASP A 64 2.07 10.56 2.66
N PRO A 65 2.14 11.85 2.27
CA PRO A 65 2.98 12.32 1.16
C PRO A 65 4.49 12.14 1.37
N ARG A 66 4.92 11.70 2.56
CA ARG A 66 6.33 11.33 2.81
C ARG A 66 6.71 10.03 2.10
N ILE A 67 5.72 9.21 1.74
CA ILE A 67 5.85 8.00 0.94
C ILE A 67 5.89 8.43 -0.51
N VAL A 68 7.00 8.19 -1.19
CA VAL A 68 7.22 8.70 -2.56
C VAL A 68 7.55 7.61 -3.56
N ALA A 69 7.77 6.38 -3.11
CA ALA A 69 8.06 5.26 -3.98
C ALA A 69 7.36 3.98 -3.52
N ALA A 70 6.89 3.21 -4.50
CA ALA A 70 6.29 1.90 -4.35
C ALA A 70 7.09 0.87 -5.12
N ASN A 71 7.63 -0.11 -4.40
CA ASN A 71 8.53 -1.14 -4.88
C ASN A 71 7.78 -2.45 -5.11
N ILE A 72 7.35 -2.75 -6.34
CA ILE A 72 6.62 -4.00 -6.61
C ILE A 72 7.60 -5.18 -6.54
N GLN A 73 7.38 -6.07 -5.56
CA GLN A 73 8.28 -7.17 -5.21
C GLN A 73 7.84 -8.45 -5.92
N GLY A 74 8.03 -8.46 -7.24
CA GLY A 74 7.65 -9.55 -8.12
C GLY A 74 6.30 -9.31 -8.81
N SER A 75 6.23 -9.70 -10.09
CA SER A 75 5.09 -9.41 -10.95
C SER A 75 3.92 -10.40 -10.82
N ARG A 76 4.07 -11.49 -10.06
CA ARG A 76 3.08 -12.57 -9.95
C ARG A 76 2.41 -12.56 -8.58
N ALA A 77 1.07 -12.60 -8.57
CA ALA A 77 0.33 -12.70 -7.33
C ALA A 77 0.53 -14.09 -6.69
N HIS A 78 0.70 -14.10 -5.37
CA HIS A 78 1.09 -15.28 -4.60
C HIS A 78 0.49 -15.24 -3.20
N VAL A 79 0.45 -16.38 -2.51
CA VAL A 79 0.01 -16.43 -1.10
C VAL A 79 1.08 -15.81 -0.21
N SER A 80 0.63 -14.94 0.71
CA SER A 80 1.51 -14.28 1.67
C SER A 80 2.16 -15.28 2.63
N SER A 81 3.49 -15.35 2.67
CA SER A 81 4.20 -16.12 3.70
C SER A 81 4.19 -15.44 5.08
N LYS A 82 3.92 -14.13 5.10
CA LYS A 82 3.91 -13.28 6.29
C LYS A 82 2.57 -13.29 7.02
N ASP A 83 1.51 -13.70 6.33
CA ASP A 83 0.17 -13.89 6.87
C ASP A 83 -0.37 -15.22 6.40
N ARG A 84 -0.02 -16.28 7.13
CA ARG A 84 -0.43 -17.66 6.79
C ARG A 84 -1.92 -17.93 7.02
N SER A 85 -2.61 -17.01 7.70
CA SER A 85 -4.06 -17.10 7.90
C SER A 85 -4.82 -16.57 6.68
N ASP A 86 -4.17 -15.72 5.89
CA ASP A 86 -4.70 -15.18 4.66
C ASP A 86 -4.32 -16.05 3.46
N ASN A 87 -5.32 -16.78 2.96
CA ASN A 87 -5.16 -17.65 1.80
C ASN A 87 -5.44 -16.91 0.46
N GLN A 88 -5.66 -15.59 0.49
CA GLN A 88 -5.83 -14.82 -0.73
C GLN A 88 -4.48 -14.57 -1.41
N ASN A 89 -4.51 -14.51 -2.74
CA ASN A 89 -3.35 -14.10 -3.50
C ASN A 89 -3.11 -12.61 -3.30
N VAL A 90 -1.84 -12.22 -3.21
CA VAL A 90 -1.42 -10.84 -2.96
C VAL A 90 -0.35 -10.41 -3.96
N ILE A 91 -0.32 -9.12 -4.25
CA ILE A 91 0.88 -8.44 -4.79
C ILE A 91 1.58 -7.74 -3.64
N THR A 92 2.87 -8.03 -3.47
CA THR A 92 3.70 -7.41 -2.42
C THR A 92 4.32 -6.12 -2.97
N VAL A 93 4.09 -5.00 -2.29
CA VAL A 93 4.63 -3.69 -2.65
C VAL A 93 5.38 -3.09 -1.45
N GLY A 94 6.68 -2.89 -1.57
CA GLY A 94 7.47 -2.17 -0.56
C GLY A 94 7.21 -0.67 -0.64
N LEU A 95 7.01 0.00 0.49
CA LEU A 95 6.86 1.46 0.51
C LEU A 95 8.14 2.13 0.98
N GLU A 96 8.54 3.19 0.30
CA GLU A 96 9.80 3.89 0.52
C GLU A 96 9.60 5.41 0.62
N THR A 97 10.40 6.03 1.49
CA THR A 97 10.50 7.49 1.62
C THR A 97 11.44 8.09 0.57
N HIS A 98 11.52 9.42 0.51
CA HIS A 98 12.45 10.12 -0.39
C HIS A 98 13.92 9.76 -0.18
N THR A 99 14.30 9.32 1.02
CA THR A 99 15.65 8.85 1.35
C THR A 99 15.90 7.40 0.90
N GLY A 100 14.92 6.74 0.27
CA GLY A 100 14.97 5.32 -0.06
C GLY A 100 14.78 4.41 1.16
N THR A 101 14.34 4.94 2.29
CA THR A 101 14.12 4.14 3.49
C THR A 101 12.82 3.37 3.37
N ARG A 102 12.90 2.03 3.42
CA ARG A 102 11.73 1.16 3.38
C ARG A 102 10.96 1.22 4.71
N ILE A 103 9.73 1.74 4.65
CA ILE A 103 8.84 1.89 5.80
C ILE A 103 7.92 0.68 6.00
N GLY A 104 7.82 -0.22 5.04
CA GLY A 104 7.01 -1.42 5.18
C GLY A 104 6.71 -2.12 3.86
N SER A 105 5.78 -3.07 3.92
CA SER A 105 5.21 -3.75 2.75
C SER A 105 3.70 -3.69 2.78
N LEU A 106 3.10 -3.46 1.62
CA LEU A 106 1.69 -3.68 1.35
C LEU A 106 1.52 -5.05 0.73
N HIS A 107 0.52 -5.78 1.20
CA HIS A 107 0.00 -6.94 0.51
C HIS A 107 -1.37 -6.53 -0.03
N VAL A 108 -1.46 -6.36 -1.35
CA VAL A 108 -2.67 -5.92 -2.04
C VAL A 108 -3.40 -7.13 -2.60
N HIS A 109 -4.70 -7.24 -2.34
CA HIS A 109 -5.57 -8.26 -2.88
C HIS A 109 -6.26 -7.80 -4.17
N LEU A 110 -6.76 -8.77 -4.95
CA LEU A 110 -7.42 -8.51 -6.23
C LEU A 110 -8.73 -7.72 -6.09
N ASP A 111 -9.40 -7.84 -4.94
CA ASP A 111 -10.64 -7.12 -4.62
C ASP A 111 -10.42 -5.67 -4.16
N GLY A 112 -9.15 -5.23 -4.07
CA GLY A 112 -8.76 -3.91 -3.60
C GLY A 112 -8.63 -3.79 -2.08
N THR A 113 -8.82 -4.87 -1.33
CA THR A 113 -8.42 -4.90 0.08
C THR A 113 -6.91 -5.02 0.20
N PHE A 114 -6.34 -4.52 1.30
CA PHE A 114 -4.90 -4.58 1.50
C PHE A 114 -4.51 -4.57 2.97
N LYS A 115 -3.36 -5.16 3.25
CA LYS A 115 -2.72 -5.19 4.57
C LYS A 115 -1.41 -4.44 4.51
N PHE A 116 -1.10 -3.65 5.54
CA PHE A 116 0.19 -2.98 5.67
C PHE A 116 1.00 -3.58 6.80
N PHE A 117 2.21 -4.02 6.47
CA PHE A 117 3.17 -4.58 7.41
C PHE A 117 4.32 -3.57 7.60
N PRO A 118 4.28 -2.74 8.65
CA PRO A 118 5.32 -1.74 8.88
C PRO A 118 6.67 -2.38 9.21
N SER A 119 7.75 -1.80 8.69
CA SER A 119 9.12 -2.07 9.15
C SER A 119 9.38 -1.35 10.48
N SER A 120 10.52 -1.58 11.13
CA SER A 120 10.90 -0.82 12.34
C SER A 120 10.86 0.69 12.11
N ALA A 121 11.43 1.16 10.99
CA ALA A 121 11.36 2.56 10.58
C ALA A 121 9.92 3.03 10.30
N GLY A 122 9.07 2.14 9.77
CA GLY A 122 7.64 2.39 9.58
C GLY A 122 6.87 2.60 10.88
N LYS A 123 7.19 1.79 11.90
CA LYS A 123 6.60 1.88 13.25
C LYS A 123 7.06 3.15 13.95
N GLU A 124 8.37 3.40 14.01
CA GLU A 124 8.96 4.60 14.63
C GLU A 124 8.51 5.89 13.95
N GLY A 125 8.35 5.87 12.62
CA GLY A 125 7.89 7.02 11.84
C GLY A 125 6.37 7.24 11.84
N GLY A 126 5.60 6.39 12.53
CA GLY A 126 4.15 6.50 12.67
C GLY A 126 3.37 6.27 11.36
N TYR A 127 3.98 5.64 10.36
CA TYR A 127 3.36 5.45 9.04
C TYR A 127 2.15 4.51 9.10
N GLY A 128 2.27 3.41 9.85
CA GLY A 128 1.15 2.46 10.02
C GLY A 128 -0.08 3.11 10.65
N SER A 129 0.12 3.90 11.71
CA SER A 129 -0.97 4.63 12.37
C SER A 129 -1.61 5.65 11.44
N LYS A 130 -0.83 6.40 10.65
CA LYS A 130 -1.38 7.36 9.68
C LYS A 130 -2.20 6.69 8.58
N ILE A 131 -1.70 5.60 7.99
CA ILE A 131 -2.41 4.83 6.97
C ILE A 131 -3.73 4.30 7.53
N ALA A 132 -3.72 3.79 8.76
CA ALA A 132 -4.92 3.30 9.42
C ALA A 132 -5.92 4.42 9.76
N SER A 133 -5.45 5.56 10.26
CA SER A 133 -6.28 6.73 10.56
C SER A 133 -6.84 7.41 9.31
N ALA A 134 -6.25 7.19 8.13
CA ALA A 134 -6.72 7.78 6.88
C ALA A 134 -8.03 7.17 6.38
N GLY A 135 -8.48 6.04 6.94
CA GLY A 135 -9.76 5.42 6.57
C GLY A 135 -9.81 4.95 5.12
N ILE A 136 -8.66 4.54 4.56
CA ILE A 136 -8.57 4.07 3.18
C ILE A 136 -9.47 2.83 3.02
N LYS A 137 -10.35 2.87 2.03
CA LYS A 137 -11.26 1.76 1.72
C LYS A 137 -10.45 0.49 1.44
N GLY A 138 -10.85 -0.61 2.08
CA GLY A 138 -10.19 -1.90 1.90
C GLY A 138 -8.97 -2.13 2.80
N PHE A 139 -8.56 -1.16 3.62
CA PHE A 139 -7.53 -1.40 4.62
C PHE A 139 -7.99 -2.45 5.64
N ILE A 140 -7.20 -3.52 5.77
CA ILE A 140 -7.38 -4.56 6.78
C ILE A 140 -6.30 -4.35 7.85
N PRO A 141 -6.69 -4.06 9.11
CA PRO A 141 -5.76 -3.98 10.23
C PRO A 141 -5.02 -5.30 10.39
N THR A 142 -3.70 -5.25 10.53
CA THR A 142 -2.88 -6.43 10.84
C THR A 142 -2.58 -6.45 12.33
N ASP A 143 -2.73 -7.61 12.99
CA ASP A 143 -2.47 -7.77 14.42
C ASP A 143 -1.03 -7.35 14.81
N SER A 144 -0.06 -7.55 13.90
CA SER A 144 1.36 -7.22 14.10
C SER A 144 1.71 -5.72 14.10
N GLY A 145 0.71 -4.84 13.93
CA GLY A 145 0.86 -3.39 13.76
C GLY A 145 0.32 -2.50 14.88
N PHE A 146 -0.46 -3.03 15.84
CA PHE A 146 -1.15 -2.22 16.86
C PHE A 146 -0.91 -2.65 18.31
N GLU A 147 -0.04 -3.62 18.56
CA GLU A 147 0.36 -4.03 19.92
C GLU A 147 1.33 -3.01 20.56
N ASN A 148 0.86 -1.79 20.88
CA ASN A 148 1.38 -0.97 21.98
C ASN A 148 0.58 0.34 22.19
N MET A 149 -0.73 0.26 22.37
CA MET A 149 -1.48 1.36 22.99
C MET A 149 -2.46 0.81 24.02
N GLY A 150 -1.99 0.74 25.27
CA GLY A 150 -2.85 0.82 26.44
C GLY A 150 -2.98 -0.44 27.29
N GLU A 151 -1.97 -0.71 28.13
CA GLU A 151 -2.25 -1.17 29.50
C GLU A 151 -1.13 -0.69 30.45
N GLN A 152 -1.14 0.61 30.77
CA GLN A 152 -0.56 1.07 32.03
C GLN A 152 -1.64 0.91 33.11
N SER A 153 -1.78 -0.29 33.64
CA SER A 153 -2.53 -0.49 34.87
C SER A 153 -1.70 0.08 36.02
N SER A 154 -2.16 1.24 36.48
CA SER A 154 -1.79 1.86 37.74
C SER A 154 -1.92 0.83 38.85
N SER A 155 -0.82 0.50 39.54
CA SER A 155 -0.89 -0.13 40.85
C SER A 155 -0.08 0.70 41.84
N SER A 156 -0.73 1.75 42.34
CA SER A 156 -0.42 2.34 43.63
C SER A 156 -1.25 1.63 44.69
N LYS A 157 -0.60 0.85 45.54
CA LYS A 157 -0.65 0.90 47.00
C LYS A 157 0.13 -0.27 47.59
#